data_AF-A0A6P8V861-F1
#
_entry.id   AF-A0A6P8V861-F1
#
_cell.length_a   1.000
_cell.length_b   1.000
_cell.length_c   1.000
_cell.angle_alpha   90.00
_cell.angle_beta   90.00
_cell.angle_gamma   90.00
#
_symmetry.space_group_name_H-M   'P 1'
#
loop_
_entity.id
_entity.type
_entity.pdbx_description
1 polymer ?
#
loop_
_entity_poly.entity_id
_entity_poly.type
_entity_poly.pdbx_seq_one_letter_code
_entity_poly.pdbx_strand_id
1 'polypeptide(L)'
;MNQRAEDQERVFLRKRSRTESTPKRLSKSKGPSCRKSPIASHTPVSSSSEPASIDTEASSSSPPIHSPWFSGRGRGNRMRDITFPRIMEKYLQGYRDHYEGIDPTVRLQENAVSKISRVKSFLSFMAHGFNRLSDWLFLRDLKRIRGWSRSLIKSSLQVTTSDFYIKNISHFLKYMNETPCKGSRLNHNDMILITREVAAILKSMRKKVFIHQMQVKRDKMEGLPSHKDIMACLTAAKTRIPQLLDVMTSNPTHATRSLLYGYMTLNWSCIYGHRPGVYSNMTNTEVLKAEITGTAFGHLIHVSNHKTANAFGEAQMYLTIE
;
A
#
# COMPACT_ATOMS: atom_id res chain seq x y z
N MET A 1 3.93 -47.80 3.92
CA MET A 1 4.19 -46.36 4.18
C MET A 1 3.65 -45.41 3.09
N ASN A 2 3.02 -45.89 1.99
CA ASN A 2 2.57 -45.04 0.88
C ASN A 2 1.09 -44.61 0.91
N GLN A 3 0.22 -45.22 1.73
CA GLN A 3 -1.21 -44.84 1.77
C GLN A 3 -1.47 -43.44 2.37
N ARG A 4 -0.64 -43.00 3.32
CA ARG A 4 -0.86 -41.73 4.05
C ARG A 4 -0.58 -40.49 3.20
N ALA A 5 0.27 -40.60 2.19
CA ALA A 5 0.58 -39.50 1.27
C ALA A 5 -0.54 -39.34 0.22
N GLU A 6 -1.07 -40.44 -0.32
CA GLU A 6 -2.17 -40.42 -1.28
C GLU A 6 -3.50 -39.93 -0.67
N ASP A 7 -3.75 -40.25 0.61
CA ASP A 7 -4.94 -39.77 1.32
C ASP A 7 -4.88 -38.26 1.62
N GLN A 8 -3.68 -37.70 1.86
CA GLN A 8 -3.52 -36.26 2.04
C GLN A 8 -3.71 -35.49 0.72
N GLU A 9 -3.28 -36.05 -0.40
CA GLU A 9 -3.46 -35.44 -1.73
C GLU A 9 -4.92 -35.47 -2.19
N ARG A 10 -5.67 -36.56 -1.91
CA ARG A 10 -7.12 -36.62 -2.16
C ARG A 10 -7.92 -35.63 -1.31
N VAL A 11 -7.55 -35.41 -0.05
CA VAL A 11 -8.20 -34.40 0.81
C VAL A 11 -7.91 -32.98 0.31
N PHE A 12 -6.72 -32.74 -0.23
CA PHE A 12 -6.33 -31.44 -0.79
C PHE A 12 -7.10 -31.13 -2.10
N LEU A 13 -7.27 -32.12 -2.98
CA LEU A 13 -8.04 -31.96 -4.23
C LEU A 13 -9.55 -31.81 -3.99
N ARG A 14 -10.11 -32.48 -2.97
CA ARG A 14 -11.55 -32.39 -2.62
C ARG A 14 -11.94 -31.03 -1.99
N LYS A 15 -10.99 -30.31 -1.39
CA LYS A 15 -11.20 -28.94 -0.90
C LYS A 15 -11.18 -27.91 -2.03
N ARG A 16 -10.50 -28.19 -3.15
CA ARG A 16 -10.39 -27.28 -4.30
C ARG A 16 -11.62 -27.30 -5.21
N SER A 17 -12.30 -28.44 -5.33
CA SER A 17 -13.53 -28.59 -6.13
C SER A 17 -14.80 -28.06 -5.45
N ARG A 18 -14.77 -27.79 -4.14
CA ARG A 18 -15.94 -27.29 -3.38
C ARG A 18 -16.13 -25.77 -3.42
N THR A 19 -15.20 -25.03 -4.04
CA THR A 19 -15.24 -23.56 -4.15
C THR A 19 -15.63 -23.03 -5.53
N GLU A 20 -15.93 -23.90 -6.50
CA GLU A 20 -16.41 -23.51 -7.83
C GLU A 20 -17.75 -24.20 -8.13
N SER A 21 -18.87 -23.54 -7.84
CA SER A 21 -20.11 -23.54 -8.63
C SER A 21 -21.32 -23.02 -7.86
N THR A 22 -21.75 -21.79 -8.14
CA THR A 22 -23.18 -21.49 -8.33
C THR A 22 -23.37 -20.18 -9.11
N PRO A 23 -23.69 -20.21 -10.42
CA PRO A 23 -24.24 -19.05 -11.12
C PRO A 23 -25.76 -19.03 -10.97
N LYS A 24 -26.31 -17.97 -10.36
CA LYS A 24 -27.75 -17.70 -10.35
C LYS A 24 -28.21 -17.25 -11.75
N ARG A 25 -28.97 -18.14 -12.39
CA ARG A 25 -30.09 -17.96 -13.33
C ARG A 25 -30.31 -16.54 -13.89
N LEU A 26 -30.03 -16.39 -15.20
CA LEU A 26 -30.59 -15.35 -16.06
C LEU A 26 -32.11 -15.54 -16.24
N SER A 27 -32.88 -14.47 -16.10
CA SER A 27 -34.21 -14.33 -16.72
C SER A 27 -34.19 -13.18 -17.73
N LYS A 28 -34.69 -13.50 -18.92
CA LYS A 28 -34.80 -12.70 -20.15
C LYS A 28 -35.63 -11.42 -19.98
N SER A 29 -35.22 -10.33 -20.62
CA SER A 29 -36.16 -9.45 -21.35
C SER A 29 -35.46 -8.60 -22.43
N LYS A 30 -35.79 -8.95 -23.67
CA LYS A 30 -35.83 -8.24 -24.97
C LYS A 30 -35.35 -6.77 -25.05
N GLY A 31 -34.51 -6.49 -26.07
CA GLY A 31 -34.34 -5.15 -26.69
C GLY A 31 -35.56 -4.72 -27.52
N PRO A 32 -35.54 -3.58 -28.25
CA PRO A 32 -34.59 -3.28 -29.34
C PRO A 32 -34.00 -1.84 -29.31
N SER A 33 -32.77 -1.61 -29.76
CA SER A 33 -32.31 -1.23 -31.12
C SER A 33 -32.70 0.17 -31.63
N CYS A 34 -31.68 1.05 -31.65
CA CYS A 34 -31.24 1.91 -32.76
C CYS A 34 -32.20 2.97 -33.36
N ARG A 35 -31.87 4.27 -33.23
CA ARG A 35 -31.32 5.12 -34.33
C ARG A 35 -31.36 6.64 -34.04
N LYS A 36 -30.30 7.31 -34.55
CA LYS A 36 -30.17 8.69 -35.07
C LYS A 36 -29.96 9.87 -34.09
N SER A 37 -28.74 10.42 -34.14
CA SER A 37 -28.40 11.86 -34.07
C SER A 37 -28.67 12.53 -35.45
N PRO A 38 -28.38 13.83 -35.74
CA PRO A 38 -27.93 14.99 -34.91
C PRO A 38 -28.56 16.37 -35.33
N ILE A 39 -27.94 17.49 -34.88
CA ILE A 39 -27.88 18.89 -35.46
C ILE A 39 -28.72 19.95 -34.70
N ALA A 40 -28.07 20.81 -33.88
CA ALA A 40 -27.64 22.23 -34.09
C ALA A 40 -28.82 23.24 -34.04
N SER A 41 -28.77 24.50 -33.59
CA SER A 41 -27.75 25.48 -33.16
C SER A 41 -28.49 26.71 -32.57
N HIS A 42 -27.75 27.66 -31.99
CA HIS A 42 -28.08 29.11 -31.77
C HIS A 42 -28.59 29.60 -30.37
N THR A 43 -27.67 30.25 -29.66
CA THR A 43 -27.81 31.50 -28.83
C THR A 43 -28.13 32.73 -29.72
N PRO A 44 -28.40 33.98 -29.24
CA PRO A 44 -28.19 34.60 -27.90
C PRO A 44 -29.34 35.56 -27.42
N VAL A 45 -29.20 36.23 -26.26
CA VAL A 45 -29.26 37.71 -26.05
C VAL A 45 -29.49 38.11 -24.57
N SER A 46 -28.80 39.20 -24.21
CA SER A 46 -28.59 39.94 -22.95
C SER A 46 -29.78 40.79 -22.45
N SER A 47 -29.85 41.11 -21.14
CA SER A 47 -29.88 42.50 -20.58
C SER A 47 -30.17 42.59 -19.06
N SER A 48 -29.31 43.36 -18.35
CA SER A 48 -29.49 44.31 -17.20
C SER A 48 -30.70 44.18 -16.22
N SER A 49 -30.67 44.50 -14.91
CA SER A 49 -29.81 45.30 -14.02
C SER A 49 -30.27 45.15 -12.53
N GLU A 50 -29.35 45.39 -11.59
CA GLU A 50 -29.34 45.54 -10.11
C GLU A 50 -30.39 46.48 -9.43
N PRO A 51 -30.38 46.74 -8.07
CA PRO A 51 -29.76 46.08 -6.88
C PRO A 51 -30.68 45.98 -5.62
N ALA A 52 -30.27 45.23 -4.57
CA ALA A 52 -30.59 45.55 -3.16
C ALA A 52 -29.74 44.76 -2.12
N SER A 53 -28.87 45.50 -1.42
CA SER A 53 -28.48 45.45 0.01
C SER A 53 -28.24 44.13 0.79
N ILE A 54 -26.95 43.96 1.17
CA ILE A 54 -26.38 43.71 2.51
C ILE A 54 -26.99 42.59 3.37
N ASP A 55 -26.20 41.52 3.57
CA ASP A 55 -25.86 41.03 4.91
C ASP A 55 -24.47 40.36 4.90
N THR A 56 -23.63 40.78 5.85
CA THR A 56 -22.22 40.43 5.96
C THR A 56 -22.06 39.08 6.65
N GLU A 57 -22.01 37.99 5.88
CA GLU A 57 -21.55 36.69 6.39
C GLU A 57 -20.03 36.56 6.31
N ALA A 58 -19.43 36.19 7.44
CA ALA A 58 -18.02 35.92 7.59
C ALA A 58 -17.53 34.92 6.53
N SER A 59 -16.57 35.38 5.73
CA SER A 59 -15.85 34.64 4.70
C SER A 59 -15.44 33.24 5.18
N SER A 60 -16.22 32.24 4.77
CA SER A 60 -15.82 30.84 4.85
C SER A 60 -14.81 30.58 3.72
N SER A 61 -13.54 30.89 3.99
CA SER A 61 -12.47 30.58 3.07
C SER A 61 -12.44 29.05 2.84
N SER A 62 -12.94 28.64 1.67
CA SER A 62 -12.85 27.24 1.24
C SER A 62 -11.38 26.84 1.18
N PRO A 63 -10.97 25.72 1.79
CA PRO A 63 -9.57 25.32 1.79
C PRO A 63 -9.09 25.08 0.35
N PRO A 64 -7.82 25.41 0.04
CA PRO A 64 -7.30 25.31 -1.32
C PRO A 64 -7.46 23.90 -1.88
N ILE A 65 -8.05 23.81 -3.08
CA ILE A 65 -8.37 22.57 -3.80
C ILE A 65 -7.09 21.75 -4.09
N HIS A 66 -5.95 22.43 -4.19
CA HIS A 66 -4.62 21.83 -4.29
C HIS A 66 -3.82 22.07 -3.02
N SER A 67 -3.71 21.02 -2.20
CA SER A 67 -2.83 21.02 -1.04
C SER A 67 -1.38 20.78 -1.51
N PRO A 68 -0.46 21.75 -1.31
CA PRO A 68 0.93 21.66 -1.78
C PRO A 68 1.72 20.51 -1.12
N TRP A 69 1.17 19.93 -0.05
CA TRP A 69 1.75 18.85 0.74
C TRP A 69 1.85 17.51 0.00
N PHE A 70 1.11 17.33 -1.10
CA PHE A 70 1.14 16.06 -1.86
C PHE A 70 2.29 16.00 -2.90
N SER A 71 3.12 17.03 -2.96
CA SER A 71 4.32 17.07 -3.82
C SER A 71 5.54 16.41 -3.15
N GLY A 72 6.35 15.70 -3.95
CA GLY A 72 7.57 15.00 -3.49
C GLY A 72 7.36 13.52 -3.11
N ARG A 73 8.39 12.69 -3.33
CA ARG A 73 8.40 11.24 -3.01
C ARG A 73 9.42 10.93 -1.92
N GLY A 74 9.13 9.91 -1.11
CA GLY A 74 10.08 9.36 -0.14
C GLY A 74 10.51 10.36 0.94
N ARG A 75 11.82 10.60 1.05
CA ARG A 75 12.42 11.44 2.10
C ARG A 75 12.22 12.95 1.87
N GLY A 76 12.04 13.40 0.63
CA GLY A 76 11.78 14.80 0.27
C GLY A 76 10.30 15.18 0.20
N ASN A 77 9.45 14.47 0.94
CA ASN A 77 8.01 14.78 0.96
C ASN A 77 7.72 15.93 1.94
N ARG A 78 7.11 17.00 1.46
CA ARG A 78 6.83 18.24 2.22
C ARG A 78 5.90 18.02 3.44
N MET A 79 5.18 16.90 3.52
CA MET A 79 4.39 16.56 4.70
C MET A 79 5.24 16.37 5.97
N ARG A 80 6.54 16.09 5.83
CA ARG A 80 7.46 15.92 6.97
C ARG A 80 7.74 17.24 7.70
N ASP A 81 7.57 18.36 7.00
CA ASP A 81 7.87 19.69 7.51
C ASP A 81 6.68 20.30 8.29
N ILE A 82 5.55 19.59 8.35
CA ILE A 82 4.36 20.05 9.07
C ILE A 82 4.61 19.92 10.58
N THR A 83 4.52 21.05 11.28
CA THR A 83 4.66 21.15 12.74
C THR A 83 3.40 21.70 13.39
N PHE A 84 3.03 21.13 14.53
CA PHE A 84 1.91 21.55 15.37
C PHE A 84 2.38 22.10 16.72
N PRO A 85 1.48 22.72 17.52
CA PRO A 85 1.78 23.08 18.89
C PRO A 85 2.32 21.89 19.71
N ARG A 86 3.22 22.17 20.66
CA ARG A 86 3.98 21.17 21.44
C ARG A 86 3.11 20.06 22.05
N ILE A 87 1.91 20.40 22.54
CA ILE A 87 0.98 19.45 23.14
C ILE A 87 0.50 18.41 22.12
N MET A 88 0.17 18.86 20.89
CA MET A 88 -0.26 17.96 19.81
C MET A 88 0.91 17.12 19.30
N GLU A 89 2.10 17.71 19.15
CA GLU A 89 3.29 16.96 18.74
C GLU A 89 3.64 15.85 19.74
N LYS A 90 3.57 16.14 21.05
CA LYS A 90 3.75 15.12 22.09
C LYS A 90 2.74 13.98 21.96
N TYR A 91 1.49 14.30 21.63
CA TYR A 91 0.45 13.30 21.44
C TYR A 91 0.66 12.46 20.17
N LEU A 92 1.07 13.10 19.06
CA LEU A 92 1.42 12.41 17.82
C LEU A 92 2.67 11.53 17.98
N GLN A 93 3.62 11.94 18.82
CA GLN A 93 4.75 11.10 19.20
C GLN A 93 4.29 9.88 19.99
N GLY A 94 3.36 10.02 20.94
CA GLY A 94 2.75 8.87 21.63
C GLY A 94 2.05 7.90 20.67
N TYR A 95 1.38 8.41 19.63
CA TYR A 95 0.80 7.56 18.58
C TYR A 95 1.88 6.84 17.75
N ARG A 96 3.00 7.52 17.49
CA ARG A 96 4.15 6.92 16.80
C ARG A 96 4.75 5.79 17.60
N ASP A 97 5.03 6.02 18.88
CA ASP A 97 5.62 5.04 19.79
C ASP A 97 4.71 3.81 19.92
N HIS A 98 3.39 4.02 20.03
CA HIS A 98 2.40 2.94 20.03
C HIS A 98 2.43 2.10 18.74
N TYR A 99 2.62 2.75 17.59
CA TYR A 99 2.66 2.05 16.30
C TYR A 99 3.99 1.33 16.05
N GLU A 100 5.10 1.86 16.55
CA GLU A 100 6.42 1.24 16.47
C GLU A 100 6.52 0.00 17.38
N GLY A 101 5.92 0.05 18.57
CA GLY A 101 6.00 -1.04 19.54
C GLY A 101 7.33 -1.07 20.29
N ILE A 102 7.65 -2.22 20.89
CA ILE A 102 8.78 -2.35 21.83
C ILE A 102 10.13 -2.38 21.10
N ASP A 103 10.24 -3.14 20.01
CA ASP A 103 11.48 -3.31 19.25
C ASP A 103 11.24 -3.17 17.74
N PRO A 104 11.12 -1.92 17.24
CA PRO A 104 10.82 -1.67 15.84
C PRO A 104 12.06 -1.81 14.96
N THR A 105 11.94 -2.58 13.88
CA THR A 105 12.94 -2.55 12.80
C THR A 105 13.09 -1.13 12.21
N VAL A 106 14.26 -0.80 11.66
CA VAL A 106 14.50 0.48 10.95
C VAL A 106 13.41 0.76 9.91
N ARG A 107 12.98 -0.28 9.19
CA ARG A 107 11.93 -0.15 8.19
C ARG A 107 10.56 0.19 8.80
N LEU A 108 10.25 -0.36 9.98
CA LEU A 108 9.03 -0.03 10.71
C LEU A 108 9.07 1.42 11.21
N GLN A 109 10.21 1.89 11.72
CA GLN A 109 10.40 3.29 12.11
C GLN A 109 10.18 4.25 10.93
N GLU A 110 10.75 3.97 9.75
CA GLU A 110 10.51 4.77 8.54
C GLU A 110 9.03 4.79 8.12
N ASN A 111 8.36 3.64 8.25
CA ASN A 111 6.93 3.52 7.97
C ASN A 111 6.11 4.32 8.97
N ALA A 112 6.49 4.31 10.25
CA ALA A 112 5.86 5.09 11.31
C ALA A 112 5.97 6.59 11.04
N VAL A 113 7.17 7.10 10.74
CA VAL A 113 7.39 8.50 10.33
C VAL A 113 6.49 8.88 9.15
N SER A 114 6.44 8.01 8.14
CA SER A 114 5.60 8.24 6.96
C SER A 114 4.10 8.23 7.30
N LYS A 115 3.67 7.40 8.26
CA LYS A 115 2.30 7.34 8.75
C LYS A 115 1.92 8.61 9.51
N ILE A 116 2.76 9.06 10.44
CA ILE A 116 2.58 10.32 11.17
C ILE A 116 2.52 11.51 10.20
N SER A 117 3.38 11.56 9.19
CA SER A 117 3.36 12.65 8.19
C SER A 117 2.01 12.77 7.48
N ARG A 118 1.35 11.64 7.18
CA ARG A 118 0.01 11.62 6.57
C ARG A 118 -1.06 12.10 7.55
N VAL A 119 -0.96 11.71 8.83
CA VAL A 119 -1.84 12.22 9.89
C VAL A 119 -1.67 13.73 10.04
N LYS A 120 -0.44 14.23 10.07
CA LYS A 120 -0.12 15.67 10.12
C LYS A 120 -0.70 16.43 8.93
N SER A 121 -0.61 15.89 7.72
CA SER A 121 -1.24 16.49 6.53
C SER A 121 -2.77 16.60 6.66
N PHE A 122 -3.43 15.54 7.17
CA PHE A 122 -4.86 15.60 7.47
C PHE A 122 -5.18 16.65 8.52
N LEU A 123 -4.47 16.64 9.66
CA LEU A 123 -4.68 17.61 10.73
C LEU A 123 -4.46 19.04 10.26
N SER A 124 -3.47 19.29 9.40
CA SER A 124 -3.16 20.62 8.87
C SER A 124 -4.30 21.14 7.99
N PHE A 125 -4.85 20.27 7.14
CA PHE A 125 -6.04 20.61 6.35
C PHE A 125 -7.25 20.88 7.25
N MET A 126 -7.47 20.04 8.26
CA MET A 126 -8.60 20.19 9.18
C MET A 126 -8.49 21.46 10.03
N ALA A 127 -7.28 21.82 10.48
CA ALA A 127 -6.98 22.97 11.31
C ALA A 127 -6.98 24.32 10.58
N HIS A 128 -7.07 24.35 9.25
CA HIS A 128 -6.97 25.59 8.49
C HIS A 128 -8.04 26.63 8.91
N GLY A 129 -7.62 27.82 9.34
CA GLY A 129 -8.54 28.85 9.83
C GLY A 129 -9.07 28.65 11.25
N PHE A 130 -8.54 27.69 12.00
CA PHE A 130 -8.80 27.54 13.44
C PHE A 130 -7.64 28.11 14.26
N ASN A 131 -7.98 28.96 15.23
CA ASN A 131 -6.98 29.59 16.10
C ASN A 131 -6.60 28.71 17.30
N ARG A 132 -7.55 27.91 17.79
CA ARG A 132 -7.35 27.01 18.93
C ARG A 132 -7.33 25.56 18.46
N LEU A 133 -6.14 24.96 18.46
CA LEU A 133 -5.94 23.57 18.02
C LEU A 133 -5.89 22.57 19.18
N SER A 134 -5.61 23.05 20.40
CA SER A 134 -5.38 22.18 21.57
C SER A 134 -6.61 21.41 22.04
N ASP A 135 -7.82 21.89 21.72
CA ASP A 135 -9.09 21.26 22.11
C ASP A 135 -9.61 20.23 21.10
N TRP A 136 -8.96 20.12 19.94
CA TRP A 136 -9.30 19.20 18.84
C TRP A 136 -10.71 19.37 18.24
N LEU A 137 -11.44 20.43 18.59
CA LEU A 137 -12.82 20.63 18.13
C LEU A 137 -12.93 20.84 16.62
N PHE A 138 -11.84 21.28 15.97
CA PHE A 138 -11.76 21.39 14.51
C PHE A 138 -11.99 20.06 13.78
N LEU A 139 -11.86 18.90 14.47
CA LEU A 139 -12.19 17.60 13.89
C LEU A 139 -13.68 17.32 13.75
N ARG A 140 -14.56 18.09 14.43
CA ARG A 140 -16.02 17.91 14.37
C ARG A 140 -16.61 18.29 13.01
N ASP A 141 -15.86 19.02 12.17
CA ASP A 141 -16.30 19.40 10.84
C ASP A 141 -16.26 18.21 9.86
N LEU A 142 -17.34 17.42 9.86
CA LEU A 142 -17.50 16.26 8.97
C LEU A 142 -17.49 16.66 7.48
N LYS A 143 -17.93 17.88 7.13
CA LYS A 143 -17.89 18.37 5.75
C LYS A 143 -16.45 18.57 5.31
N ARG A 144 -15.59 19.06 6.19
CA ARG A 144 -14.16 19.22 5.92
C ARG A 144 -13.40 17.90 5.83
N ILE A 145 -13.78 16.87 6.61
CA ILE A 145 -13.25 15.49 6.44
C ILE A 145 -13.54 14.97 5.03
N ARG A 146 -14.78 15.15 4.55
CA ARG A 146 -15.16 14.83 3.17
C ARG A 146 -14.37 15.67 2.17
N GLY A 147 -14.20 16.96 2.44
CA GLY A 147 -13.41 17.89 1.62
C GLY A 147 -11.96 17.43 1.42
N TRP A 148 -11.28 17.05 2.50
CA TRP A 148 -9.93 16.50 2.45
C TRP A 148 -9.86 15.21 1.64
N SER A 149 -10.82 14.31 1.85
CA SER A 149 -10.85 13.04 1.12
C SER A 149 -11.10 13.26 -0.38
N ARG A 150 -11.91 14.26 -0.75
CA ARG A 150 -12.09 14.65 -2.16
C ARG A 150 -10.82 15.28 -2.73
N SER A 151 -10.07 16.09 -1.98
CA SER A 151 -8.82 16.66 -2.47
C SER A 151 -7.77 15.58 -2.72
N LEU A 152 -7.71 14.53 -1.88
CA LEU A 152 -6.88 13.35 -2.14
C LEU A 152 -7.28 12.61 -3.42
N ILE A 153 -8.57 12.49 -3.70
CA ILE A 153 -9.05 11.79 -4.90
C ILE A 153 -8.84 12.62 -6.17
N LYS A 154 -8.95 13.95 -6.08
CA LYS A 154 -8.74 14.88 -7.20
C LYS A 154 -7.26 15.17 -7.46
N SER A 155 -6.41 14.98 -6.46
CA SER A 155 -4.96 15.08 -6.65
C SER A 155 -4.46 14.01 -7.64
N SER A 156 -3.26 14.19 -8.20
CA SER A 156 -2.60 13.23 -9.11
C SER A 156 -2.14 11.93 -8.42
N LEU A 157 -2.67 11.61 -7.25
CA LEU A 157 -2.39 10.40 -6.51
C LEU A 157 -3.16 9.22 -7.10
N GLN A 158 -2.51 8.05 -7.11
CA GLN A 158 -3.17 6.80 -7.43
C GLN A 158 -4.28 6.49 -6.40
N VAL A 159 -5.37 5.87 -6.85
CA VAL A 159 -6.55 5.57 -6.01
C VAL A 159 -6.17 4.76 -4.76
N THR A 160 -5.24 3.82 -4.90
CA THR A 160 -4.70 3.00 -3.80
C THR A 160 -3.92 3.83 -2.79
N THR A 161 -3.20 4.85 -3.24
CA THR A 161 -2.50 5.80 -2.37
C THR A 161 -3.50 6.63 -1.57
N SER A 162 -4.53 7.19 -2.21
CA SER A 162 -5.57 7.96 -1.51
C SER A 162 -6.31 7.10 -0.48
N ASP A 163 -6.67 5.86 -0.82
CA ASP A 163 -7.23 4.88 0.13
C ASP A 163 -6.29 4.59 1.31
N PHE A 164 -4.99 4.44 1.04
CA PHE A 164 -3.99 4.23 2.08
C PHE A 164 -3.88 5.43 3.03
N TYR A 165 -3.97 6.67 2.53
CA TYR A 165 -3.97 7.86 3.39
C TYR A 165 -5.18 7.86 4.32
N ILE A 166 -6.37 7.63 3.78
CA ILE A 166 -7.61 7.60 4.56
C ILE A 166 -7.57 6.48 5.62
N LYS A 167 -7.01 5.31 5.30
CA LYS A 167 -6.79 4.22 6.27
C LYS A 167 -5.87 4.63 7.42
N ASN A 168 -4.80 5.38 7.15
CA ASN A 168 -3.92 5.89 8.20
C ASN A 168 -4.67 6.85 9.14
N ILE A 169 -5.57 7.69 8.61
CA ILE A 169 -6.42 8.55 9.43
C ILE A 169 -7.40 7.72 10.26
N SER A 170 -8.02 6.70 9.68
CA SER A 170 -8.90 5.79 10.41
C SER A 170 -8.17 5.10 11.58
N HIS A 171 -6.93 4.65 11.39
CA HIS A 171 -6.12 4.07 12.46
C HIS A 171 -5.75 5.09 13.54
N PHE A 172 -5.46 6.33 13.16
CA PHE A 172 -5.16 7.40 14.13
C PHE A 172 -6.40 7.77 14.96
N LEU A 173 -7.56 7.90 14.32
CA LEU A 173 -8.82 8.20 15.03
C LEU A 173 -9.22 7.07 15.98
N LYS A 174 -8.97 5.81 15.59
CA LYS A 174 -9.15 4.67 16.49
C LYS A 174 -8.26 4.78 17.73
N TYR A 175 -6.96 5.06 17.53
CA TYR A 175 -6.04 5.31 18.65
C TYR A 175 -6.50 6.48 19.52
N MET A 176 -6.99 7.57 18.92
CA MET A 176 -7.48 8.72 19.65
C MET A 176 -8.71 8.43 20.49
N ASN A 177 -9.59 7.55 20.00
CA ASN A 177 -10.76 7.10 20.74
C ASN A 177 -10.37 6.23 21.95
N GLU A 178 -9.35 5.38 21.79
CA GLU A 178 -8.87 4.47 22.84
C GLU A 178 -7.92 5.18 23.83
N THR A 179 -7.25 6.24 23.40
CA THR A 179 -6.28 7.01 24.19
C THR A 179 -6.60 8.51 24.10
N PRO A 180 -7.67 9.01 24.76
CA PRO A 180 -8.08 10.41 24.63
C PRO A 180 -6.97 11.41 24.97
N CYS A 181 -6.82 12.44 24.15
CA CYS A 181 -5.81 13.47 24.36
C CYS A 181 -6.18 14.34 25.58
N LYS A 182 -5.23 14.51 26.52
CA LYS A 182 -5.39 15.42 27.66
C LYS A 182 -5.62 16.85 27.16
N GLY A 183 -6.79 17.42 27.43
CA GLY A 183 -7.20 18.75 26.97
C GLY A 183 -8.10 18.74 25.72
N SER A 184 -8.35 17.59 25.10
CA SER A 184 -9.38 17.47 24.08
C SER A 184 -10.77 17.75 24.67
N ARG A 185 -11.59 18.49 23.92
CA ARG A 185 -13.01 18.73 24.25
C ARG A 185 -13.95 17.91 23.38
N LEU A 186 -13.42 16.99 22.58
CA LEU A 186 -14.22 16.02 21.84
C LEU A 186 -14.84 15.03 22.82
N ASN A 187 -16.16 14.87 22.76
CA ASN A 187 -16.85 13.85 23.55
C ASN A 187 -16.89 12.52 22.79
N HIS A 188 -17.35 11.46 23.47
CA HIS A 188 -17.46 10.12 22.88
C HIS A 188 -18.37 10.10 21.64
N ASN A 189 -19.46 10.87 21.62
CA ASN A 189 -20.36 10.94 20.48
C ASN A 189 -19.69 11.63 19.28
N ASP A 190 -18.90 12.70 19.51
CA ASP A 190 -18.11 13.33 18.45
C ASP A 190 -17.15 12.31 17.83
N MET A 191 -16.44 11.53 18.64
CA MET A 191 -15.52 10.49 18.15
C MET A 191 -16.22 9.39 17.37
N ILE A 192 -17.42 8.96 17.78
CA ILE A 192 -18.25 8.02 17.02
C ILE A 192 -18.59 8.62 15.64
N LEU A 193 -19.06 9.86 15.59
CA LEU A 193 -19.47 10.51 14.35
C LEU A 193 -18.30 10.69 13.39
N ILE A 194 -17.16 11.17 13.89
CA ILE A 194 -15.92 11.35 13.12
C ILE A 194 -15.43 10.02 12.55
N THR A 195 -15.38 8.98 13.38
CA THR A 195 -14.91 7.65 12.95
C THR A 195 -15.85 7.01 11.93
N ARG A 196 -17.18 7.14 12.12
CA ARG A 196 -18.19 6.67 11.16
C ARG A 196 -18.07 7.38 9.82
N GLU A 197 -17.80 8.69 9.82
CA GLU A 197 -17.62 9.45 8.59
C GLU A 197 -16.42 8.95 7.78
N VAL A 198 -15.25 8.77 8.42
CA VAL A 198 -14.07 8.21 7.77
C VAL A 198 -14.31 6.79 7.27
N ALA A 199 -15.03 5.96 8.03
CA ALA A 199 -15.40 4.61 7.61
C ALA A 199 -16.34 4.62 6.38
N ALA A 200 -17.29 5.54 6.29
CA ALA A 200 -18.17 5.70 5.14
C ALA A 200 -17.37 6.11 3.89
N ILE A 201 -16.40 7.01 4.04
CA ILE A 201 -15.48 7.41 2.96
C ILE A 201 -14.67 6.20 2.49
N LEU A 202 -14.07 5.42 3.39
CA LEU A 202 -13.37 4.17 3.03
C LEU A 202 -14.28 3.17 2.30
N LYS A 203 -15.53 3.03 2.75
CA LYS A 203 -16.52 2.17 2.08
C LYS A 203 -16.76 2.61 0.64
N SER A 204 -16.85 3.91 0.38
CA SER A 204 -17.02 4.47 -0.97
C SER A 204 -15.81 4.24 -1.88
N MET A 205 -14.61 4.13 -1.32
CA MET A 205 -13.37 3.90 -2.06
C MET A 205 -13.19 2.43 -2.50
N ARG A 206 -13.82 1.47 -1.82
CA ARG A 206 -13.62 0.03 -2.06
C ARG A 206 -13.76 -0.37 -3.52
N LYS A 207 -14.84 0.06 -4.19
CA LYS A 207 -15.09 -0.28 -5.60
C LYS A 207 -13.98 0.29 -6.50
N LYS A 208 -13.59 1.55 -6.29
CA LYS A 208 -12.55 2.20 -7.09
C LYS A 208 -11.18 1.52 -6.92
N VAL A 209 -10.82 1.19 -5.68
CA VAL A 209 -9.59 0.48 -5.35
C VAL A 209 -9.58 -0.90 -6.00
N PHE A 210 -10.68 -1.65 -5.90
CA PHE A 210 -10.79 -2.97 -6.52
C PHE A 210 -10.62 -2.92 -8.04
N ILE A 211 -11.32 -2.02 -8.72
CA ILE A 211 -11.21 -1.85 -10.18
C ILE A 211 -9.76 -1.50 -10.57
N HIS A 212 -9.14 -0.56 -9.86
CA HIS A 212 -7.75 -0.18 -10.12
C HIS A 212 -6.79 -1.36 -9.90
N GLN A 213 -6.97 -2.16 -8.83
CA GLN A 213 -6.15 -3.34 -8.58
C GLN A 213 -6.31 -4.40 -9.68
N MET A 214 -7.53 -4.60 -10.18
CA MET A 214 -7.78 -5.50 -11.30
C MET A 214 -7.13 -5.02 -12.59
N GLN A 215 -7.16 -3.71 -12.86
CA GLN A 215 -6.46 -3.12 -14.00
C GLN A 215 -4.95 -3.33 -13.89
N VAL A 216 -4.35 -2.94 -12.76
CA VAL A 216 -2.91 -3.13 -12.51
C VAL A 216 -2.51 -4.60 -12.61
N LYS A 217 -3.36 -5.52 -12.16
CA LYS A 217 -3.12 -6.96 -12.33
C LYS A 217 -3.10 -7.34 -13.81
N ARG A 218 -4.08 -6.89 -14.60
CA ARG A 218 -4.13 -7.16 -16.05
C ARG A 218 -2.88 -6.62 -16.76
N ASP A 219 -2.52 -5.36 -16.51
CA ASP A 219 -1.37 -4.72 -17.14
C ASP A 219 -0.07 -5.46 -16.80
N LYS A 220 0.08 -5.90 -15.54
CA LYS A 220 1.23 -6.71 -15.11
C LYS A 220 1.26 -8.09 -15.75
N MET A 221 0.10 -8.70 -16.00
CA MET A 221 0.02 -10.01 -16.66
C MET A 221 0.37 -9.90 -18.14
N GLU A 222 0.00 -8.79 -18.80
CA GLU A 222 0.35 -8.51 -20.19
C GLU A 222 1.86 -8.30 -20.37
N GLY A 223 2.52 -7.66 -19.39
CA GLY A 223 3.97 -7.47 -19.38
C GLY A 223 4.80 -8.66 -18.89
N LEU A 224 4.22 -9.87 -18.77
CA LEU A 224 4.99 -11.04 -18.33
C LEU A 224 5.89 -11.58 -19.45
N PRO A 225 7.14 -11.99 -19.12
CA PRO A 225 8.01 -12.66 -20.08
C PRO A 225 7.37 -13.95 -20.62
N SER A 226 7.62 -14.26 -21.89
CA SER A 226 7.14 -15.51 -22.48
C SER A 226 7.88 -16.72 -21.90
N HIS A 227 7.29 -17.91 -22.00
CA HIS A 227 7.97 -19.15 -21.62
C HIS A 227 9.33 -19.29 -22.32
N LYS A 228 9.41 -18.92 -23.60
CA LYS A 228 10.66 -18.96 -24.38
C LYS A 228 11.73 -18.04 -23.78
N ASP A 229 11.36 -16.83 -23.38
CA ASP A 229 12.29 -15.87 -22.80
C ASP A 229 12.77 -16.32 -21.42
N ILE A 230 11.88 -16.89 -20.60
CA ILE A 230 12.24 -17.45 -19.28
C ILE A 230 13.23 -18.60 -19.47
N MET A 231 12.97 -19.52 -20.40
CA MET A 231 13.87 -20.65 -20.66
C MET A 231 15.23 -20.18 -21.19
N ALA A 232 15.26 -19.19 -22.11
CA ALA A 232 16.51 -18.60 -22.58
C ALA A 232 17.31 -17.96 -21.43
N CYS A 233 16.63 -17.23 -20.55
CA CYS A 233 17.22 -16.63 -19.36
C CYS A 233 17.78 -17.67 -18.38
N LEU A 234 17.04 -18.76 -18.14
CA LEU A 234 17.49 -19.86 -17.27
C LEU A 234 18.72 -20.58 -17.84
N THR A 235 18.73 -20.86 -19.14
CA THR A 235 19.89 -21.44 -19.83
C THR A 235 21.09 -20.51 -19.72
N ALA A 236 20.90 -19.21 -19.97
CA ALA A 236 21.97 -18.23 -19.80
C ALA A 236 22.46 -18.16 -18.34
N ALA A 237 21.57 -18.22 -17.36
CA ALA A 237 21.95 -18.22 -15.94
C ALA A 237 22.80 -19.43 -15.58
N LYS A 238 22.45 -20.64 -16.06
CA LYS A 238 23.24 -21.87 -15.84
C LYS A 238 24.67 -21.74 -16.35
N THR A 239 24.88 -21.07 -17.49
CA THR A 239 26.23 -20.84 -18.03
C THR A 239 26.95 -19.69 -17.33
N ARG A 240 26.25 -18.58 -17.06
CA ARG A 240 26.87 -17.33 -16.60
C ARG A 240 27.17 -17.33 -15.10
N ILE A 241 26.41 -18.04 -14.27
CA ILE A 241 26.67 -18.10 -12.83
C ILE A 241 28.07 -18.68 -12.54
N PRO A 242 28.47 -19.87 -13.05
CA PRO A 242 29.81 -20.39 -12.84
C PRO A 242 30.90 -19.44 -13.34
N GLN A 243 30.77 -18.92 -14.57
CA GLN A 243 31.73 -17.96 -15.13
C GLN A 243 31.91 -16.71 -14.26
N LEU A 244 30.80 -16.17 -13.74
CA LEU A 244 30.86 -14.99 -12.88
C LEU A 244 31.41 -15.32 -11.50
N LEU A 245 31.24 -16.54 -10.99
CA LEU A 245 31.91 -17.00 -9.76
C LEU A 245 33.43 -17.10 -9.94
N ASP A 246 33.90 -17.62 -11.08
CA ASP A 246 35.34 -17.68 -11.41
C ASP A 246 35.95 -16.27 -11.49
N VAL A 247 35.25 -15.35 -12.15
CA VAL A 247 35.65 -13.94 -12.23
C VAL A 247 35.61 -13.28 -10.85
N MET A 248 34.59 -13.54 -10.03
CA MET A 248 34.51 -13.00 -8.66
C MET A 248 35.64 -13.52 -7.77
N THR A 249 36.11 -14.75 -8.00
CA THR A 249 37.24 -15.33 -7.28
C THR A 249 38.56 -14.67 -7.66
N SER A 250 38.72 -14.33 -8.95
CA SER A 250 39.98 -13.80 -9.47
C SER A 250 40.09 -12.27 -9.39
N ASN A 251 38.99 -11.55 -9.65
CA ASN A 251 38.94 -10.09 -9.70
C ASN A 251 37.52 -9.57 -9.34
N PRO A 252 37.20 -9.46 -8.04
CA PRO A 252 35.87 -9.04 -7.62
C PRO A 252 35.62 -7.56 -7.89
N THR A 253 34.65 -7.26 -8.74
CA THR A 253 34.17 -5.88 -8.98
C THR A 253 32.71 -5.72 -8.60
N HIS A 254 32.29 -4.48 -8.33
CA HIS A 254 30.88 -4.15 -8.09
C HIS A 254 29.97 -4.55 -9.26
N ALA A 255 30.45 -4.41 -10.49
CA ALA A 255 29.72 -4.76 -11.70
C ALA A 255 29.53 -6.28 -11.80
N THR A 256 30.62 -7.05 -11.63
CA THR A 256 30.57 -8.52 -11.64
C THR A 256 29.65 -9.06 -10.55
N ARG A 257 29.74 -8.51 -9.32
CA ARG A 257 28.87 -8.89 -8.20
C ARG A 257 27.40 -8.63 -8.50
N SER A 258 27.07 -7.49 -9.10
CA SER A 258 25.68 -7.14 -9.44
C SER A 258 25.12 -8.06 -10.54
N LEU A 259 25.94 -8.40 -11.53
CA LEU A 259 25.56 -9.35 -12.58
C LEU A 259 25.34 -10.76 -12.02
N LEU A 260 26.25 -11.24 -11.18
CA LEU A 260 26.12 -12.54 -10.51
C LEU A 260 24.83 -12.58 -9.69
N TYR A 261 24.59 -11.57 -8.86
CA TYR A 261 23.37 -11.45 -8.07
C TYR A 261 22.12 -11.44 -8.96
N GLY A 262 22.14 -10.74 -10.09
CA GLY A 262 21.04 -10.73 -11.06
C GLY A 262 20.71 -12.12 -11.61
N TYR A 263 21.72 -12.87 -12.08
CA TYR A 263 21.52 -14.22 -12.61
C TYR A 263 21.08 -15.21 -11.52
N MET A 264 21.66 -15.16 -10.32
CA MET A 264 21.28 -16.03 -9.21
C MET A 264 19.85 -15.78 -8.77
N THR A 265 19.48 -14.51 -8.56
CA THR A 265 18.10 -14.16 -8.15
C THR A 265 17.07 -14.47 -9.22
N LEU A 266 17.40 -14.33 -10.51
CA LEU A 266 16.55 -14.77 -11.61
C LEU A 266 16.30 -16.28 -11.55
N ASN A 267 17.37 -17.07 -11.48
CA ASN A 267 17.30 -18.53 -11.41
C ASN A 267 16.46 -18.98 -10.21
N TRP A 268 16.80 -18.50 -9.01
CA TRP A 268 16.06 -18.82 -7.79
C TRP A 268 14.62 -18.35 -7.81
N SER A 269 14.30 -17.19 -8.41
CA SER A 269 12.92 -16.72 -8.53
C SER A 269 12.09 -17.62 -9.42
N CYS A 270 12.68 -18.17 -10.49
CA CYS A 270 11.99 -19.11 -11.36
C CYS A 270 11.75 -20.48 -10.69
N ILE A 271 12.66 -20.92 -9.82
CA ILE A 271 12.54 -22.21 -9.12
C ILE A 271 11.61 -22.09 -7.90
N TYR A 272 11.86 -21.11 -7.03
CA TYR A 272 11.23 -21.02 -5.71
C TYR A 272 10.09 -20.00 -5.63
N GLY A 273 10.05 -19.02 -6.53
CA GLY A 273 9.04 -17.95 -6.49
C GLY A 273 9.15 -17.04 -5.26
N HIS A 274 10.27 -17.05 -4.54
CA HIS A 274 10.46 -16.18 -3.38
C HIS A 274 10.58 -14.71 -3.79
N ARG A 275 10.22 -13.82 -2.85
CA ARG A 275 10.34 -12.39 -3.06
C ARG A 275 11.81 -11.97 -3.07
N PRO A 276 12.20 -10.90 -3.79
CA PRO A 276 13.58 -10.41 -3.80
C PRO A 276 14.18 -10.16 -2.43
N GLY A 277 13.35 -9.75 -1.46
CA GLY A 277 13.77 -9.54 -0.07
C GLY A 277 14.26 -10.77 0.66
N VAL A 278 13.93 -11.98 0.20
CA VAL A 278 14.50 -13.23 0.74
C VAL A 278 15.97 -13.33 0.32
N TYR A 279 16.25 -13.19 -0.97
CA TYR A 279 17.61 -13.30 -1.49
C TYR A 279 18.52 -12.17 -0.99
N SER A 280 18.01 -10.94 -0.90
CA SER A 280 18.82 -9.78 -0.46
C SER A 280 19.15 -9.80 1.03
N ASN A 281 18.37 -10.52 1.84
CA ASN A 281 18.53 -10.54 3.29
C ASN A 281 19.19 -11.83 3.79
N MET A 282 19.47 -12.78 2.89
CA MET A 282 20.22 -13.99 3.20
C MET A 282 21.59 -13.62 3.75
N THR A 283 21.96 -14.24 4.86
CA THR A 283 23.21 -13.95 5.57
C THR A 283 24.24 -15.06 5.39
N ASN A 284 25.53 -14.72 5.52
CA ASN A 284 26.61 -15.72 5.51
C ASN A 284 26.39 -16.79 6.58
N THR A 285 25.90 -16.41 7.76
CA THR A 285 25.60 -17.37 8.84
C THR A 285 24.55 -18.39 8.45
N GLU A 286 23.48 -17.97 7.76
CA GLU A 286 22.44 -18.88 7.27
C GLU A 286 22.98 -19.83 6.19
N VAL A 287 23.86 -19.36 5.31
CA VAL A 287 24.52 -20.18 4.28
C VAL A 287 25.50 -21.18 4.91
N LEU A 288 26.37 -20.73 5.82
CA LEU A 288 27.34 -21.60 6.50
C LEU A 288 26.65 -22.67 7.36
N LYS A 289 25.50 -22.35 7.97
CA LYS A 289 24.69 -23.35 8.67
C LYS A 289 24.18 -24.43 7.70
N ALA A 290 23.71 -24.03 6.52
CA ALA A 290 23.25 -24.97 5.49
C ALA A 290 24.37 -25.87 4.95
N GLU A 291 25.61 -25.39 4.96
CA GLU A 291 26.79 -26.20 4.65
C GLU A 291 26.98 -27.30 5.70
N ILE A 292 26.96 -26.94 6.99
CA ILE A 292 27.12 -27.87 8.12
C ILE A 292 26.00 -28.91 8.16
N THR A 293 24.75 -28.50 7.91
CA THR A 293 23.58 -29.39 7.92
C THR A 293 23.28 -29.99 6.54
N GLY A 294 24.19 -29.81 5.58
CA GLY A 294 24.05 -30.31 4.22
C GLY A 294 23.99 -31.83 4.17
N THR A 295 23.44 -32.35 3.07
CA THR A 295 23.45 -33.78 2.76
C THR A 295 24.24 -34.02 1.48
N ALA A 296 24.53 -35.28 1.17
CA ALA A 296 25.13 -35.67 -0.11
C ALA A 296 24.31 -35.23 -1.34
N PHE A 297 23.05 -34.83 -1.16
CA PHE A 297 22.15 -34.41 -2.23
C PHE A 297 22.03 -32.88 -2.36
N GLY A 298 22.54 -32.11 -1.39
CA GLY A 298 22.37 -30.66 -1.36
C GLY A 298 22.23 -30.03 0.02
N HIS A 299 22.07 -28.71 -0.01
CA HIS A 299 22.05 -27.82 1.15
C HIS A 299 20.71 -27.10 1.23
N LEU A 300 20.09 -27.08 2.41
CA LEU A 300 18.86 -26.35 2.67
C LEU A 300 19.17 -25.06 3.43
N ILE A 301 18.98 -23.92 2.78
CA ILE A 301 19.18 -22.59 3.38
C ILE A 301 17.86 -22.10 3.95
N HIS A 302 17.92 -21.69 5.22
CA HIS A 302 16.82 -21.09 5.96
C HIS A 302 17.04 -19.58 6.06
N VAL A 303 16.21 -18.79 5.39
CA VAL A 303 16.26 -17.33 5.45
C VAL A 303 15.19 -16.82 6.40
N SER A 304 15.64 -16.33 7.54
CA SER A 304 14.77 -15.89 8.64
C SER A 304 14.24 -14.47 8.45
N ASN A 305 15.05 -13.58 7.89
CA ASN A 305 14.70 -12.16 7.81
C ASN A 305 14.02 -11.79 6.48
N HIS A 306 12.69 -11.88 6.43
CA HIS A 306 11.91 -11.36 5.31
C HIS A 306 10.55 -10.81 5.74
N LYS A 307 9.92 -10.03 4.86
CA LYS A 307 8.68 -9.26 5.13
C LYS A 307 7.55 -10.06 5.78
N THR A 308 7.48 -11.36 5.55
CA THR A 308 6.36 -12.22 5.98
C THR A 308 6.80 -13.33 6.92
N ALA A 309 8.02 -13.26 7.46
CA ALA A 309 8.56 -14.27 8.37
C ALA A 309 7.67 -14.48 9.59
N ASN A 310 7.14 -13.40 10.17
CA ASN A 310 6.24 -13.48 11.33
C ASN A 310 4.95 -14.28 11.08
N ALA A 311 4.53 -14.44 9.82
CA ALA A 311 3.31 -15.15 9.46
C ALA A 311 3.56 -16.56 8.90
N PHE A 312 4.71 -16.79 8.25
CA PHE A 312 5.00 -18.04 7.53
C PHE A 312 6.27 -18.75 8.01
N GLY A 313 6.97 -18.22 9.01
CA GLY A 313 8.28 -18.71 9.41
C GLY A 313 9.35 -18.37 8.37
N GLU A 314 10.45 -19.11 8.42
CA GLU A 314 11.61 -18.93 7.54
C GLU A 314 11.29 -19.33 6.10
N ALA A 315 11.88 -18.61 5.15
CA ALA A 315 11.87 -19.01 3.75
C ALA A 315 12.95 -20.07 3.51
N GLN A 316 12.59 -21.13 2.79
CA GLN A 316 13.50 -22.24 2.51
C GLN A 316 13.96 -22.21 1.06
N MET A 317 15.25 -22.43 0.84
CA MET A 317 15.86 -22.54 -0.48
C MET A 317 16.79 -23.75 -0.50
N TYR A 318 16.66 -24.59 -1.52
CA TYR A 318 17.52 -25.77 -1.67
C TYR A 318 18.61 -25.50 -2.71
N LEU A 319 19.83 -25.98 -2.46
CA LEU A 319 20.90 -25.95 -3.44
C LEU A 319 21.34 -27.39 -3.69
N THR A 320 21.20 -27.85 -4.92
CA THR A 320 21.69 -29.16 -5.39
C THR A 320 23.19 -29.10 -5.62
N ILE A 321 23.87 -30.24 -5.51
CA ILE A 321 25.33 -30.38 -5.75
C ILE A 321 25.65 -30.59 -7.25
N GLU A 322 24.64 -30.76 -8.11
CA GLU A 322 24.78 -30.93 -9.57
C GLU A 322 25.45 -29.76 -10.30
#